data_AF-A0A3P1YEC1-F1
#
_entry.id   AF-A0A3P1YEC1-F1
#
_cell.length_a   1.000
_cell.length_b   1.000
_cell.length_c   1.000
_cell.angle_alpha   90.00
_cell.angle_beta   90.00
_cell.angle_gamma   90.00
#
_symmetry.space_group_name_H-M   'P 1'
#
loop_
_entity.id
_entity.type
_entity.pdbx_description
1 polymer ?
#
loop_
_entity_poly.entity_id
_entity_poly.type
_entity_poly.pdbx_seq_one_letter_code
_entity_poly.pdbx_strand_id
1 'polypeptide(L)'
;LEAINALQETFTVSERSKESGMLELTMTGDDPQLITRILNSIANNYLQQNIARQAAQDSQSLEFLQRQLPEVRSELDQAEEKLNVYRQQRDSVDLNLEAKAVLEQIVNVDNQLNELTFREAEISQLYKKDHPTYRALLEKRQTLEQERKRLNKRVSAMPSTQQEVLRLSRDVEAGRAVYLQLLNRQQELSISKSSAIGNVRIIDPAVTQPQPVKPKKALNVVLGFILGLFISVGAVLARAMLRRGVEAPEQLEEHGISVYATIPMSEWLDKRTRLRKKNLFSNQQRHRTKNIPFLAVDNPADSAVEAVRALRTSLHFAMMETENNILMITGATPDGGKTFVSSTLAAVIAQSDQKVLFIDADLRRGYSHNLFTVSNEHGLSEYLAGKDELNKVI
;
A
#
# COMPACT_ATOMS: atom_id res chain seq x y z
N LEU A 1 -29.67 -5.40 -5.42
CA LEU A 1 -28.41 -6.14 -5.18
C LEU A 1 -27.22 -5.20 -5.15
N GLU A 2 -27.11 -4.28 -6.11
CA GLU A 2 -26.04 -3.27 -6.17
C GLU A 2 -25.82 -2.49 -4.86
N ALA A 3 -26.89 -1.95 -4.26
CA ALA A 3 -26.79 -1.23 -2.98
C ALA A 3 -26.25 -2.09 -1.82
N ILE A 4 -26.53 -3.40 -1.81
CA ILE A 4 -26.04 -4.31 -0.77
C ILE A 4 -24.56 -4.61 -1.00
N ASN A 5 -24.16 -4.85 -2.25
CA ASN A 5 -22.77 -5.13 -2.61
C ASN A 5 -21.88 -3.91 -2.33
N ALA A 6 -22.32 -2.71 -2.71
CA ALA A 6 -21.61 -1.46 -2.42
C ALA A 6 -21.40 -1.26 -0.90
N LEU A 7 -22.41 -1.64 -0.11
CA LEU A 7 -22.33 -1.58 1.34
C LEU A 7 -21.36 -2.64 1.88
N GLN A 8 -21.40 -3.88 1.38
CA GLN A 8 -20.47 -4.95 1.76
C GLN A 8 -19.00 -4.63 1.44
N GLU A 9 -18.73 -3.86 0.39
CA GLU A 9 -17.36 -3.45 0.04
C GLU A 9 -16.79 -2.37 0.97
N THR A 10 -17.66 -1.52 1.52
CA THR A 10 -17.26 -0.33 2.29
C THR A 10 -17.44 -0.47 3.80
N PHE A 11 -18.28 -1.42 4.23
CA PHE A 11 -18.60 -1.72 5.62
C PHE A 11 -17.81 -2.93 6.13
N THR A 12 -17.16 -2.75 7.28
CA THR A 12 -16.41 -3.81 7.95
C THR A 12 -16.81 -3.93 9.42
N VAL A 13 -16.82 -5.17 9.90
CA VAL A 13 -17.06 -5.50 11.31
C VAL A 13 -15.85 -6.21 11.86
N SER A 14 -15.30 -5.70 12.96
CA SER A 14 -14.15 -6.31 13.65
C SER A 14 -14.40 -6.34 15.15
N GLU A 15 -13.78 -7.29 15.85
CA GLU A 15 -13.78 -7.27 17.31
C GLU A 15 -12.71 -6.30 17.82
N ARG A 16 -13.06 -5.40 18.75
CA ARG A 16 -12.11 -4.38 19.25
C ARG A 16 -10.94 -4.98 20.02
N SER A 17 -11.19 -6.07 20.75
CA SER A 17 -10.18 -6.88 21.44
C SER A 17 -10.65 -8.33 21.44
N LYS A 18 -9.70 -9.28 21.36
CA LYS A 18 -10.03 -10.72 21.48
C LYS A 18 -10.83 -10.97 22.75
N GLU A 19 -11.94 -11.68 22.62
CA GLU A 19 -12.83 -12.10 23.72
C GLU A 19 -13.51 -10.94 24.46
N SER A 20 -13.55 -9.74 23.88
CA SER A 20 -14.24 -8.61 24.50
C SER A 20 -15.75 -8.63 24.26
N GLY A 21 -16.21 -9.33 23.23
CA GLY A 21 -17.60 -9.27 22.78
C GLY A 21 -18.00 -7.89 22.23
N MET A 22 -17.05 -6.96 22.05
CA MET A 22 -17.28 -5.63 21.50
C MET A 22 -17.05 -5.64 20.00
N LEU A 23 -18.12 -5.43 19.24
CA LEU A 23 -18.07 -5.27 17.80
C LEU A 23 -17.85 -3.81 17.43
N GLU A 24 -16.80 -3.56 16.66
CA GLU A 24 -16.51 -2.27 16.05
C GLU A 24 -16.99 -2.27 14.60
N LEU A 25 -17.82 -1.29 14.27
CA LEU A 25 -18.42 -1.10 12.96
C LEU A 25 -17.72 0.06 12.26
N THR A 26 -17.08 -0.21 11.12
CA THR A 26 -16.36 0.82 10.35
C THR A 26 -16.93 0.94 8.95
N MET A 27 -17.06 2.17 8.44
CA MET A 27 -17.49 2.43 7.07
C MET A 27 -16.70 3.61 6.49
N THR A 28 -16.29 3.49 5.23
CA THR A 28 -15.56 4.55 4.50
C THR A 28 -16.41 5.08 3.34
N GLY A 29 -16.43 6.39 3.13
CA GLY A 29 -17.13 7.03 2.03
C GLY A 29 -16.88 8.54 1.97
N ASP A 30 -17.58 9.22 1.06
CA ASP A 30 -17.32 10.64 0.75
C ASP A 30 -18.10 11.63 1.62
N ASP A 31 -19.33 11.30 2.02
CA ASP A 31 -20.18 12.16 2.85
C ASP A 31 -20.20 11.67 4.31
N PRO A 32 -19.56 12.40 5.24
CA PRO A 32 -19.53 12.04 6.66
C PRO A 32 -20.93 11.92 7.27
N GLN A 33 -21.86 12.82 6.94
CA GLN A 33 -23.19 12.81 7.54
C GLN A 33 -23.98 11.59 7.08
N LEU A 34 -23.87 11.24 5.81
CA LEU A 34 -24.53 10.05 5.26
C LEU A 34 -23.98 8.77 5.89
N ILE A 35 -22.65 8.66 6.02
CA ILE A 35 -22.01 7.48 6.65
C ILE A 35 -22.47 7.31 8.09
N THR A 36 -22.49 8.38 8.88
CA THR A 36 -22.99 8.35 10.26
C THR A 36 -24.45 7.87 10.31
N ARG A 37 -25.31 8.36 9.42
CA ARG A 37 -26.71 7.92 9.35
C ARG A 37 -26.83 6.45 8.98
N ILE A 38 -26.05 5.98 8.01
CA ILE A 38 -26.04 4.58 7.58
C ILE A 38 -25.59 3.66 8.72
N LEU A 39 -24.45 3.94 9.35
CA LEU A 39 -23.94 3.13 10.47
C LEU A 39 -24.91 3.11 11.66
N ASN A 40 -25.47 4.26 12.05
CA ASN A 40 -26.47 4.32 13.11
C ASN A 40 -27.74 3.55 12.72
N SER A 41 -28.17 3.61 11.47
CA SER A 41 -29.32 2.84 10.98
C SER A 41 -29.06 1.34 11.02
N ILE A 42 -27.88 0.88 10.63
CA ILE A 42 -27.47 -0.53 10.69
C ILE A 42 -27.46 -1.01 12.15
N ALA A 43 -26.81 -0.26 13.05
CA ALA A 43 -26.73 -0.59 14.47
C ALA A 43 -28.12 -0.66 15.12
N ASN A 44 -28.99 0.33 14.86
CA ASN A 44 -30.35 0.34 15.38
C ASN A 44 -31.21 -0.80 14.82
N ASN A 45 -31.11 -1.09 13.52
CA ASN A 45 -31.84 -2.21 12.92
C ASN A 45 -31.38 -3.56 13.49
N TYR A 46 -30.07 -3.73 13.71
CA TYR A 46 -29.54 -4.93 14.35
C TYR A 46 -30.02 -5.08 15.79
N LEU A 47 -30.03 -3.99 16.57
CA LEU A 47 -30.58 -3.95 17.93
C LEU A 47 -32.08 -4.33 17.94
N GLN A 48 -32.88 -3.69 17.09
CA GLN A 48 -34.32 -3.98 16.99
C GLN A 48 -34.58 -5.42 16.56
N GLN A 49 -33.80 -5.94 15.61
CA GLN A 49 -33.90 -7.33 15.19
C GLN A 49 -33.52 -8.30 16.32
N ASN A 50 -32.52 -7.97 17.13
CA ASN A 50 -32.13 -8.78 18.29
C ASN A 50 -33.24 -8.80 19.36
N ILE A 51 -33.79 -7.63 19.69
CA ILE A 51 -34.92 -7.50 20.64
C ILE A 51 -36.12 -8.30 20.12
N ALA A 52 -36.47 -8.17 18.83
CA ALA A 52 -37.60 -8.90 18.24
C ALA A 52 -37.39 -10.42 18.26
N ARG A 53 -36.17 -10.91 17.96
CA ARG A 53 -35.84 -12.35 18.04
C ARG A 53 -35.93 -12.87 19.48
N GLN A 54 -35.38 -12.14 20.45
CA GLN A 54 -35.46 -12.52 21.86
C GLN A 54 -36.91 -12.54 22.34
N ALA A 55 -37.70 -11.50 22.03
CA ALA A 55 -39.11 -11.44 22.41
C ALA A 55 -39.95 -12.58 21.79
N ALA A 56 -39.63 -12.99 20.56
CA ALA A 56 -40.26 -14.14 19.91
C ALA A 56 -39.91 -15.45 20.61
N GLN A 57 -38.63 -15.66 20.97
CA GLN A 57 -38.19 -16.83 21.74
C GLN A 57 -38.84 -16.89 23.13
N ASP A 58 -38.82 -15.78 23.87
CA ASP A 58 -39.44 -15.69 25.20
C ASP A 58 -40.95 -15.96 25.13
N SER A 59 -41.63 -15.47 24.08
CA SER A 59 -43.06 -15.74 23.86
C SER A 59 -43.35 -17.21 23.58
N GLN A 60 -42.54 -17.87 22.77
CA GLN A 60 -42.69 -19.30 22.48
C GLN A 60 -42.43 -20.16 23.73
N SER A 61 -41.39 -19.83 24.49
CA SER A 61 -41.09 -20.50 25.76
C SER A 61 -42.20 -20.30 26.79
N LEU A 62 -42.75 -19.09 26.88
CA LEU A 62 -43.85 -18.78 27.80
C LEU A 62 -45.14 -19.52 27.41
N GLU A 63 -45.46 -19.62 26.12
CA GLU A 63 -46.59 -20.41 25.62
C GLU A 63 -46.44 -21.91 25.96
N PHE A 64 -45.24 -22.46 25.80
CA PHE A 64 -44.94 -23.83 26.21
C PHE A 64 -45.18 -24.04 27.71
N LEU A 65 -44.67 -23.16 28.57
CA LEU A 65 -44.86 -23.24 30.02
C LEU A 65 -46.34 -23.09 30.42
N GLN A 66 -47.09 -22.20 29.76
CA GLN A 66 -48.53 -22.02 30.02
C GLN A 66 -49.36 -23.28 29.73
N ARG A 67 -48.94 -24.09 28.76
CA ARG A 67 -49.59 -25.37 28.45
C ARG A 67 -49.18 -26.49 29.41
N GLN A 68 -47.91 -26.51 29.82
CA GLN A 68 -47.34 -27.57 30.66
C GLN A 68 -47.66 -27.40 32.15
N LEU A 69 -47.74 -26.16 32.67
CA LEU A 69 -48.00 -25.91 34.09
C LEU A 69 -49.32 -26.53 34.61
N PRO A 70 -50.45 -26.46 33.88
CA PRO A 70 -51.67 -27.15 34.27
C PRO A 70 -51.53 -28.68 34.34
N GLU A 71 -50.75 -29.28 33.43
CA GLU A 71 -50.49 -30.73 33.41
C GLU A 71 -49.69 -31.13 34.64
N VAL A 72 -48.56 -30.45 34.90
CA VAL A 72 -47.72 -30.70 36.08
C VAL A 72 -48.48 -30.43 37.39
N ARG A 73 -49.32 -29.39 37.44
CA ARG A 73 -50.20 -29.14 38.58
C ARG A 73 -51.19 -30.28 38.80
N SER A 74 -51.85 -30.75 37.75
CA SER A 74 -52.79 -31.87 37.85
C SER A 74 -52.09 -33.16 38.30
N GLU A 75 -50.87 -33.42 37.85
CA GLU A 75 -50.08 -34.57 38.30
C GLU A 75 -49.71 -34.45 39.78
N LEU A 76 -49.34 -33.25 40.25
CA LEU A 76 -49.07 -32.96 41.65
C LEU A 76 -50.32 -33.16 42.51
N ASP A 77 -51.47 -32.60 42.11
CA ASP A 77 -52.74 -32.75 42.82
C ASP A 77 -53.12 -34.25 42.97
N GLN A 78 -52.90 -35.06 41.93
CA GLN A 78 -53.12 -36.51 41.99
C GLN A 78 -52.11 -37.23 42.91
N ALA A 79 -50.86 -36.78 42.96
CA ALA A 79 -49.86 -37.35 43.86
C ALA A 79 -50.18 -37.01 45.33
N GLU A 80 -50.60 -35.78 45.60
CA GLU A 80 -51.04 -35.32 46.92
C GLU A 80 -52.26 -36.11 47.40
N GLU A 81 -53.25 -36.31 46.52
CA GLU A 81 -54.44 -37.11 46.84
C GLU A 81 -54.07 -38.56 47.17
N LYS A 82 -53.21 -39.20 46.35
CA LYS A 82 -52.73 -40.57 46.62
C LYS A 82 -52.03 -40.67 47.98
N LEU A 83 -51.21 -39.68 48.33
CA LEU A 83 -50.54 -39.64 49.63
C LEU A 83 -51.53 -39.46 50.78
N ASN A 84 -52.52 -38.57 50.62
CA ASN A 84 -53.54 -38.31 51.63
C ASN A 84 -54.43 -39.55 51.87
N VAL A 85 -54.92 -40.19 50.81
CA VAL A 85 -55.70 -41.44 50.89
C VAL A 85 -54.90 -42.54 51.59
N TYR A 86 -53.62 -42.70 51.23
CA TYR A 86 -52.77 -43.69 51.87
C TYR A 86 -52.57 -43.41 53.38
N ARG A 87 -52.37 -42.14 53.75
CA ARG A 87 -52.25 -41.71 55.16
C ARG A 87 -53.53 -41.95 55.97
N GLN A 88 -54.70 -41.76 55.36
CA GLN A 88 -56.00 -42.01 55.98
C GLN A 88 -56.27 -43.51 56.21
N GLN A 89 -55.86 -44.38 55.28
CA GLN A 89 -56.13 -45.83 55.38
C GLN A 89 -55.23 -46.58 56.36
N ARG A 90 -54.05 -46.05 56.69
CA ARG A 90 -53.00 -46.77 57.41
C ARG A 90 -52.63 -46.16 58.77
N ASP A 91 -53.48 -45.30 59.33
CA ASP A 91 -53.23 -44.56 60.59
C ASP A 91 -51.86 -43.87 60.59
N SER A 92 -51.74 -42.72 59.91
CA SER A 92 -50.65 -41.74 60.03
C SER A 92 -49.27 -42.32 60.35
N VAL A 93 -48.75 -43.19 59.47
CA VAL A 93 -47.38 -43.70 59.61
C VAL A 93 -46.41 -42.56 59.31
N ASP A 94 -45.94 -41.90 60.37
CA ASP A 94 -44.89 -40.90 60.26
C ASP A 94 -43.56 -41.56 59.83
N LEU A 95 -42.91 -40.95 58.85
CA LEU A 95 -41.57 -41.37 58.43
C LEU A 95 -40.60 -41.22 59.61
N ASN A 96 -39.83 -42.27 59.89
CA ASN A 96 -38.75 -42.21 60.87
C ASN A 96 -37.63 -41.25 60.37
N LEU A 97 -36.73 -40.85 61.27
CA LEU A 97 -35.66 -39.90 60.94
C LEU A 97 -34.76 -40.39 59.79
N GLU A 98 -34.52 -41.70 59.70
CA GLU A 98 -33.73 -42.29 58.62
C GLU A 98 -34.44 -42.18 57.25
N ALA A 99 -35.73 -42.51 57.18
CA ALA A 99 -36.52 -42.42 55.96
C ALA A 99 -36.72 -40.95 55.52
N LYS A 100 -36.87 -40.02 56.47
CA LYS A 100 -36.88 -38.57 56.17
C LYS A 100 -35.57 -38.10 55.55
N ALA A 101 -34.42 -38.50 56.11
CA ALA A 101 -33.12 -38.15 55.56
C ALA A 101 -32.88 -38.75 54.16
N VAL A 102 -33.31 -39.99 53.93
CA VAL A 102 -33.23 -40.62 52.60
C VAL A 102 -34.17 -39.93 51.61
N LEU A 103 -35.39 -39.59 52.02
CA LEU A 103 -36.34 -38.83 51.20
C LEU A 103 -35.74 -37.49 50.75
N GLU A 104 -35.19 -36.71 51.68
CA GLU A 104 -34.57 -35.42 51.38
C GLU A 104 -33.40 -35.56 50.38
N GLN A 105 -32.55 -36.58 50.55
CA GLN A 105 -31.47 -36.87 49.61
C GLN A 105 -32.01 -37.25 48.22
N ILE A 106 -33.06 -38.07 48.14
CA ILE A 106 -33.66 -38.48 46.86
C ILE A 106 -34.28 -37.27 46.17
N VAL A 107 -35.07 -36.46 46.88
CA VAL A 107 -35.70 -35.25 46.32
C VAL A 107 -34.63 -34.28 45.81
N ASN A 108 -33.53 -34.08 46.54
CA ASN A 108 -32.43 -33.26 46.07
C ASN A 108 -31.77 -33.81 44.79
N VAL A 109 -31.53 -35.12 44.71
CA VAL A 109 -30.98 -35.76 43.51
C VAL A 109 -31.95 -35.65 42.32
N ASP A 110 -33.24 -35.89 42.54
CA ASP A 110 -34.26 -35.77 41.49
C ASP A 110 -34.41 -34.32 41.02
N ASN A 111 -34.33 -33.33 41.91
CA ASN A 111 -34.30 -31.91 41.53
C ASN A 111 -33.09 -31.57 40.66
N GLN A 112 -31.90 -32.05 41.01
CA GLN A 112 -30.70 -31.85 40.19
C GLN A 112 -30.81 -32.55 38.83
N LEU A 113 -31.39 -33.76 38.78
CA LEU A 113 -31.63 -34.47 37.53
C LEU A 113 -32.61 -33.71 36.63
N ASN A 114 -33.71 -33.21 37.19
CA ASN A 114 -34.69 -32.39 36.46
C ASN A 114 -34.04 -31.11 35.92
N GLU A 115 -33.24 -30.41 36.73
CA GLU A 115 -32.49 -29.24 36.28
C GLU A 115 -31.53 -29.58 35.12
N LEU A 116 -30.83 -30.71 35.20
CA LEU A 116 -29.97 -31.18 34.10
C LEU A 116 -30.78 -31.53 32.85
N THR A 117 -31.99 -32.07 32.98
CA THR A 117 -32.89 -32.34 31.85
C THR A 117 -33.30 -31.04 31.14
N PHE A 118 -33.64 -29.99 31.89
CA PHE A 118 -33.91 -28.67 31.30
C PHE A 118 -32.67 -28.10 30.60
N ARG A 119 -31.50 -28.17 31.24
CA ARG A 119 -30.24 -27.72 30.62
C ARG A 119 -29.88 -28.54 29.38
N GLU A 120 -30.15 -29.84 29.37
CA GLU A 120 -29.94 -30.69 28.19
C GLU A 120 -30.80 -30.22 27.01
N ALA A 121 -32.07 -29.87 27.26
CA ALA A 121 -32.96 -29.33 26.23
C ALA A 121 -32.41 -28.02 25.63
N GLU A 122 -31.91 -27.10 26.46
CA GLU A 122 -31.30 -25.84 26.00
C GLU A 122 -30.00 -26.09 25.20
N ILE A 123 -29.09 -26.89 25.74
CA ILE A 123 -27.78 -27.17 25.12
C ILE A 123 -27.93 -27.97 23.82
N SER A 124 -28.94 -28.85 23.72
CA SER A 124 -29.18 -29.63 22.50
C SER A 124 -29.57 -28.79 21.28
N GLN A 125 -30.08 -27.56 21.50
CA GLN A 125 -30.37 -26.62 20.42
C GLN A 125 -29.11 -25.92 19.89
N LEU A 126 -28.06 -25.83 20.71
CA LEU A 126 -26.85 -25.07 20.43
C LEU A 126 -25.64 -25.96 20.08
N TYR A 127 -25.58 -27.18 20.63
CA TYR A 127 -24.42 -28.05 20.56
C TYR A 127 -24.80 -29.49 20.16
N LYS A 128 -23.88 -30.14 19.44
CA LYS A 128 -23.96 -31.57 19.14
C LYS A 128 -23.47 -32.39 20.35
N LYS A 129 -23.87 -33.68 20.41
CA LYS A 129 -23.58 -34.61 21.53
C LYS A 129 -22.09 -34.85 21.80
N ASP A 130 -21.24 -34.59 20.83
CA ASP A 130 -19.78 -34.72 20.88
C ASP A 130 -19.08 -33.51 21.53
N HIS A 131 -19.75 -32.37 21.65
CA HIS A 131 -19.18 -31.16 22.22
C HIS A 131 -18.80 -31.34 23.70
N PRO A 132 -17.65 -30.80 24.17
CA PRO A 132 -17.18 -31.00 25.55
C PRO A 132 -18.21 -30.65 26.63
N THR A 133 -18.97 -29.57 26.45
CA THR A 133 -20.03 -29.16 27.39
C THR A 133 -21.17 -30.17 27.48
N TYR A 134 -21.58 -30.76 26.34
CA TYR A 134 -22.62 -31.79 26.32
C TYR A 134 -22.14 -33.06 27.03
N ARG A 135 -20.89 -33.48 26.79
CA ARG A 135 -20.29 -34.66 27.44
C ARG A 135 -20.20 -34.49 28.96
N ALA A 136 -19.77 -33.33 29.44
CA ALA A 136 -19.69 -33.03 30.87
C ALA A 136 -21.08 -33.09 31.54
N LEU A 137 -22.13 -32.59 30.86
CA LEU A 137 -23.51 -32.69 31.33
C LEU A 137 -23.96 -34.15 31.45
N LEU A 138 -23.71 -34.97 30.42
CA LEU A 138 -24.06 -36.39 30.43
C LEU A 138 -23.37 -37.16 31.55
N GLU A 139 -22.08 -36.90 31.78
CA GLU A 139 -21.30 -37.53 32.86
C GLU A 139 -21.84 -37.16 34.24
N LYS A 140 -22.19 -35.88 34.45
CA LYS A 140 -22.82 -35.42 35.69
C LYS A 140 -24.17 -36.10 35.91
N ARG A 141 -25.00 -36.19 34.86
CA ARG A 141 -26.30 -36.88 34.90
C ARG A 141 -26.13 -38.35 35.28
N GLN A 142 -25.16 -39.04 34.66
CA GLN A 142 -24.88 -40.45 34.96
C GLN A 142 -24.45 -40.65 36.42
N THR A 143 -23.65 -39.74 36.97
CA THR A 143 -23.25 -39.77 38.39
C THR A 143 -24.45 -39.67 39.32
N LEU A 144 -25.36 -38.72 39.06
CA LEU A 144 -26.58 -38.55 39.84
C LEU A 144 -27.55 -39.73 39.70
N GLU A 145 -27.66 -40.33 38.51
CA GLU A 145 -28.46 -41.54 38.31
C GLU A 145 -27.92 -42.74 39.11
N GLN A 146 -26.60 -42.87 39.23
CA GLN A 146 -25.97 -43.90 40.06
C GLN A 146 -26.25 -43.66 41.55
N GLU A 147 -26.19 -42.41 41.99
CA GLU A 147 -26.53 -42.01 43.35
C GLU A 147 -28.01 -42.30 43.66
N ARG A 148 -28.93 -41.92 42.76
CA ARG A 148 -30.35 -42.27 42.87
C ARG A 148 -30.58 -43.78 42.96
N LYS A 149 -29.87 -44.58 42.15
CA LYS A 149 -29.92 -46.06 42.24
C LYS A 149 -29.46 -46.57 43.61
N ARG A 150 -28.42 -45.97 44.19
CA ARG A 150 -27.92 -46.34 45.53
C ARG A 150 -28.94 -45.99 46.62
N LEU A 151 -29.59 -44.83 46.54
CA LEU A 151 -30.64 -44.42 47.47
C LEU A 151 -31.88 -45.31 47.34
N ASN A 152 -32.30 -45.66 46.12
CA ASN A 152 -33.42 -46.59 45.89
C ASN A 152 -33.16 -47.97 46.51
N LYS A 153 -31.92 -48.49 46.48
CA LYS A 153 -31.57 -49.74 47.19
C LYS A 153 -31.78 -49.63 48.71
N ARG A 154 -31.51 -48.48 49.31
CA ARG A 154 -31.78 -48.22 50.73
C ARG A 154 -33.28 -48.18 51.01
N VAL A 155 -34.06 -47.56 50.14
CA VAL A 155 -35.53 -47.56 50.22
C VAL A 155 -36.05 -49.00 50.16
N SER A 156 -35.56 -49.84 49.23
CA SER A 156 -35.99 -51.25 49.12
C SER A 156 -35.67 -52.12 50.35
N ALA A 157 -34.77 -51.69 51.23
CA ALA A 157 -34.46 -52.38 52.49
C ALA A 157 -35.41 -52.00 53.64
N MET A 158 -36.22 -50.94 53.49
CA MET A 158 -37.18 -50.48 54.50
C MET A 158 -38.44 -51.36 54.53
N PRO A 159 -39.23 -51.36 55.61
CA PRO A 159 -40.54 -52.02 55.63
C PRO A 159 -41.48 -51.52 54.53
N SER A 160 -42.32 -52.40 53.99
CA SER A 160 -43.21 -52.10 52.85
C SER A 160 -44.11 -50.88 53.07
N THR A 161 -44.57 -50.65 54.30
CA THR A 161 -45.37 -49.48 54.65
C THR A 161 -44.57 -48.17 54.56
N GLN A 162 -43.30 -48.17 54.99
CA GLN A 162 -42.41 -47.01 54.90
C GLN A 162 -41.96 -46.74 53.47
N GLN A 163 -41.74 -47.81 52.68
CA GLN A 163 -41.40 -47.68 51.26
C GLN A 163 -42.48 -46.92 50.49
N GLU A 164 -43.74 -47.30 50.69
CA GLU A 164 -44.85 -46.71 49.93
C GLU A 164 -45.13 -45.27 50.37
N VAL A 165 -45.09 -44.96 51.68
CA VAL A 165 -45.18 -43.57 52.17
C VAL A 165 -44.04 -42.73 51.61
N LEU A 166 -42.81 -43.24 51.61
CA LEU A 166 -41.65 -42.51 51.08
C LEU A 166 -41.80 -42.27 49.58
N ARG A 167 -42.22 -43.28 48.82
CA ARG A 167 -42.46 -43.16 47.37
C ARG A 167 -43.49 -42.08 47.06
N LEU A 168 -44.65 -42.12 47.72
CA LEU A 168 -45.71 -41.13 47.56
C LEU A 168 -45.27 -39.73 48.02
N SER A 169 -44.54 -39.64 49.14
CA SER A 169 -43.99 -38.37 49.64
C SER A 169 -42.95 -37.79 48.68
N ARG A 170 -42.10 -38.64 48.08
CA ARG A 170 -41.14 -38.22 47.06
C ARG A 170 -41.85 -37.68 45.83
N ASP A 171 -42.86 -38.38 45.35
CA ASP A 171 -43.60 -37.96 44.15
C ASP A 171 -44.27 -36.59 44.38
N VAL A 172 -44.78 -36.31 45.59
CA VAL A 172 -45.31 -34.99 45.99
C VAL A 172 -44.21 -33.93 46.11
N GLU A 173 -43.14 -34.20 46.87
CA GLU A 173 -42.08 -33.22 47.12
C GLU A 173 -41.30 -32.86 45.84
N ALA A 174 -40.98 -33.86 45.01
CA ALA A 174 -40.34 -33.65 43.71
C ALA A 174 -41.28 -32.92 42.74
N GLY A 175 -42.55 -33.32 42.68
CA GLY A 175 -43.56 -32.64 41.83
C GLY A 175 -43.75 -31.17 42.23
N ARG A 176 -43.81 -30.89 43.54
CA ARG A 176 -43.91 -29.53 44.08
C ARG A 176 -42.69 -28.69 43.73
N ALA A 177 -41.49 -29.25 43.82
CA ALA A 177 -40.26 -28.57 43.44
C ALA A 177 -40.24 -28.21 41.94
N VAL A 178 -40.62 -29.14 41.06
CA VAL A 178 -40.71 -28.90 39.61
C VAL A 178 -41.77 -27.84 39.31
N TYR A 179 -42.95 -27.93 39.91
CA TYR A 179 -44.02 -26.94 39.72
C TYR A 179 -43.57 -25.53 40.09
N LEU A 180 -42.92 -25.36 41.26
CA LEU A 180 -42.40 -24.07 41.70
C LEU A 180 -41.29 -23.55 40.76
N GLN A 181 -40.42 -24.44 40.24
CA GLN A 181 -39.39 -24.05 39.29
C GLN A 181 -40.00 -23.57 37.97
N LEU A 182 -40.98 -24.28 37.42
CA LEU A 182 -41.68 -23.88 36.20
C LEU A 182 -42.46 -22.58 36.39
N LEU A 183 -43.10 -22.40 37.55
CA LEU A 183 -43.81 -21.18 37.91
C LEU A 183 -42.85 -19.99 37.98
N ASN A 184 -41.72 -20.14 38.68
CA ASN A 184 -40.70 -19.11 38.77
C ASN A 184 -40.14 -18.76 37.39
N ARG A 185 -39.88 -19.77 36.55
CA ARG A 185 -39.39 -19.56 35.19
C ARG A 185 -40.41 -18.85 34.31
N GLN A 186 -41.70 -19.19 34.42
CA GLN A 186 -42.78 -18.50 33.74
C GLN A 186 -42.83 -17.03 34.17
N GLN A 187 -42.72 -16.77 35.48
CA GLN A 187 -42.76 -15.41 36.02
C GLN A 187 -41.54 -14.59 35.57
N GLU A 188 -40.35 -15.16 35.57
CA GLU A 188 -39.14 -14.54 35.02
C GLU A 188 -39.30 -14.19 33.53
N LEU A 189 -39.78 -15.12 32.70
CA LEU A 189 -40.02 -14.88 31.29
C LEU A 189 -41.12 -13.83 31.05
N SER A 190 -42.15 -13.78 31.91
CA SER A 190 -43.20 -12.76 31.83
C SER A 190 -42.67 -11.34 32.11
N ILE A 191 -41.71 -11.22 33.03
CA ILE A 191 -41.01 -9.97 33.34
C ILE A 191 -40.05 -9.63 32.18
N SER A 192 -39.25 -10.60 31.70
CA SER A 192 -38.31 -10.43 30.57
C SER A 192 -39.02 -9.92 29.32
N LYS A 193 -40.12 -10.58 28.92
CA LYS A 193 -40.96 -10.18 27.79
C LYS A 193 -41.47 -8.75 27.90
N SER A 194 -41.79 -8.31 29.12
CA SER A 194 -42.27 -6.94 29.39
C SER A 194 -41.13 -5.91 29.40
N SER A 195 -39.90 -6.34 29.69
CA SER A 195 -38.73 -5.47 29.79
C SER A 195 -38.11 -5.13 28.43
N ALA A 196 -38.34 -5.94 27.39
CA ALA A 196 -37.84 -5.75 26.02
C ALA A 196 -36.33 -5.48 25.93
N ILE A 197 -35.54 -6.03 26.86
CA ILE A 197 -34.09 -5.87 26.89
C ILE A 197 -33.48 -6.96 26.00
N GLY A 198 -32.79 -6.56 24.92
CA GLY A 198 -32.00 -7.46 24.08
C GLY A 198 -30.62 -7.75 24.66
N ASN A 199 -29.93 -8.74 24.10
CA ASN A 199 -28.57 -9.12 24.52
C ASN A 199 -27.48 -8.26 23.86
N VAL A 200 -27.88 -7.27 23.06
CA VAL A 200 -26.99 -6.36 22.35
C VAL A 200 -27.24 -4.95 22.87
N ARG A 201 -26.17 -4.19 23.07
CA ARG A 201 -26.22 -2.79 23.48
C ARG A 201 -25.31 -1.94 22.62
N ILE A 202 -25.80 -0.78 22.21
CA ILE A 202 -24.98 0.26 21.56
C ILE A 202 -24.24 1.01 22.66
N ILE A 203 -22.90 0.98 22.61
CA ILE A 203 -22.03 1.68 23.55
C ILE A 203 -21.80 3.11 23.07
N ASP A 204 -21.26 3.24 21.84
CA ASP A 204 -20.96 4.52 21.22
C ASP A 204 -21.78 4.69 19.93
N PRO A 205 -22.37 5.87 19.67
CA PRO A 205 -22.99 6.17 18.38
C PRO A 205 -21.92 6.32 17.29
N ALA A 206 -22.32 6.18 16.03
CA ALA A 206 -21.39 6.33 14.92
C ALA A 206 -20.86 7.78 14.83
N VAL A 207 -19.53 7.91 14.80
CA VAL A 207 -18.82 9.19 14.69
C VAL A 207 -17.86 9.16 13.50
N THR A 208 -17.73 10.28 12.80
CA THR A 208 -16.83 10.42 11.65
C THR A 208 -15.52 11.08 12.06
N GLN A 209 -14.42 10.68 11.43
CA GLN A 209 -13.15 11.36 11.61
C GLN A 209 -13.19 12.76 10.97
N PRO A 210 -12.62 13.80 11.61
CA PRO A 210 -12.61 15.16 11.07
C PRO A 210 -11.68 15.33 9.87
N GLN A 211 -10.75 14.41 9.65
CA GLN A 211 -9.83 14.43 8.52
C GLN A 211 -10.09 13.26 7.57
N PRO A 212 -9.94 13.46 6.24
CA PRO A 212 -10.12 12.40 5.27
C PRO A 212 -9.00 11.36 5.38
N VAL A 213 -9.39 10.08 5.39
CA VAL A 213 -8.45 8.95 5.48
C VAL A 213 -7.62 8.80 4.20
N LYS A 214 -8.20 9.14 3.04
CA LYS A 214 -7.58 9.10 1.71
C LYS A 214 -8.11 10.24 0.82
N PRO A 215 -7.34 10.69 -0.18
CA PRO A 215 -5.93 10.38 -0.45
C PRO A 215 -4.97 11.16 0.46
N LYS A 216 -3.82 10.55 0.79
CA LYS A 216 -2.75 11.20 1.57
C LYS A 216 -1.97 12.19 0.69
N LYS A 217 -2.48 13.43 0.57
CA LYS A 217 -1.96 14.46 -0.34
C LYS A 217 -0.43 14.64 -0.27
N ALA A 218 0.13 14.69 0.94
CA ALA A 218 1.58 14.85 1.13
C ALA A 218 2.39 13.68 0.52
N LEU A 219 1.97 12.44 0.74
CA LEU A 219 2.62 11.26 0.18
C LEU A 219 2.58 11.28 -1.36
N ASN A 220 1.42 11.64 -1.93
CA ASN A 220 1.25 11.72 -3.39
C ASN A 220 2.15 12.80 -4.01
N VAL A 221 2.31 13.95 -3.36
CA VAL A 221 3.20 15.02 -3.84
C VAL A 221 4.67 14.58 -3.81
N VAL A 222 5.11 13.92 -2.73
CA VAL A 222 6.49 13.40 -2.64
C VAL A 222 6.76 12.37 -3.74
N LEU A 223 5.82 11.45 -3.97
CA LEU A 223 5.94 10.44 -5.02
C LEU A 223 5.98 11.07 -6.42
N GLY A 224 5.12 12.07 -6.67
CA GLY A 224 5.10 12.82 -7.92
C GLY A 224 6.40 13.59 -8.16
N PHE A 225 6.98 14.19 -7.13
CA PHE A 225 8.26 14.88 -7.22
C PHE A 225 9.42 13.93 -7.60
N ILE A 226 9.49 12.77 -6.94
CA ILE A 226 10.52 11.76 -7.22
C ILE A 226 10.40 11.26 -8.67
N LEU A 227 9.19 10.92 -9.12
CA LEU A 227 8.93 10.52 -10.51
C LEU A 227 9.33 11.61 -11.52
N GLY A 228 8.99 12.87 -11.23
CA GLY A 228 9.37 14.01 -12.06
C GLY A 228 10.89 14.17 -12.18
N LEU A 229 11.63 13.98 -11.08
CA LEU A 229 13.09 14.03 -11.07
C LEU A 229 13.69 12.95 -11.97
N PHE A 230 13.22 11.70 -11.85
CA PHE A 230 13.68 10.61 -12.71
C PHE A 230 13.43 10.88 -14.20
N ILE A 231 12.24 11.35 -14.55
CA ILE A 231 11.90 11.68 -15.95
C ILE A 231 12.80 12.81 -16.46
N SER A 232 13.06 13.83 -15.64
CA SER A 232 13.93 14.95 -16.01
C SER A 232 15.37 14.50 -16.29
N VAL A 233 15.95 13.70 -15.40
CA VAL A 233 17.31 13.14 -15.58
C VAL A 233 17.35 12.27 -16.83
N GLY A 234 16.36 11.40 -17.02
CA GLY A 234 16.23 10.55 -18.20
C GLY A 234 16.17 11.37 -19.50
N ALA A 235 15.41 12.47 -19.53
CA ALA A 235 15.31 13.35 -20.69
C ALA A 235 16.63 14.05 -21.02
N VAL A 236 17.39 14.49 -20.00
CA VAL A 236 18.71 15.11 -20.20
C VAL A 236 19.71 14.09 -20.75
N LEU A 237 19.75 12.88 -20.18
CA LEU A 237 20.62 11.81 -20.64
C LEU A 237 20.28 11.34 -22.06
N ALA A 238 18.99 11.15 -22.36
CA ALA A 238 18.54 10.81 -23.71
C ALA A 238 18.96 11.88 -24.73
N ARG A 239 18.80 13.17 -24.37
CA ARG A 239 19.25 14.28 -25.21
C ARG A 239 20.77 14.31 -25.38
N ALA A 240 21.54 13.93 -24.35
CA ALA A 240 22.98 13.82 -24.45
C ALA A 240 23.39 12.68 -25.40
N MET A 241 22.76 11.51 -25.29
CA MET A 241 23.00 10.36 -26.17
C MET A 241 22.66 10.61 -27.65
N LEU A 242 21.70 11.50 -27.92
CA LEU A 242 21.32 11.90 -29.27
C LEU A 242 22.32 12.87 -29.93
N ARG A 243 23.23 13.49 -29.17
CA ARG A 243 24.31 14.31 -29.75
C ARG A 243 25.45 13.39 -30.19
N ARG A 244 25.56 13.19 -31.50
CA ARG A 244 26.69 12.49 -32.12
C ARG A 244 27.64 13.52 -32.71
N GLY A 245 28.90 13.50 -32.27
CA GLY A 245 30.02 14.29 -32.79
C GLY A 245 31.31 13.51 -32.57
N VAL A 246 32.37 13.88 -33.30
CA VAL A 246 33.72 13.36 -33.05
C VAL A 246 34.34 14.21 -31.95
N GLU A 247 34.53 13.62 -30.77
CA GLU A 247 35.06 14.35 -29.59
C GLU A 247 36.48 13.91 -29.24
N ALA A 248 36.91 12.74 -29.71
CA ALA A 248 38.17 12.12 -29.30
C ALA A 248 39.01 11.72 -30.53
N PRO A 249 40.34 12.00 -30.55
CA PRO A 249 41.22 11.61 -31.64
C PRO A 249 41.21 10.09 -31.94
N GLU A 250 41.03 9.27 -30.90
CA GLU A 250 41.00 7.82 -30.98
C GLU A 250 39.86 7.32 -31.90
N GLN A 251 38.74 8.07 -31.96
CA GLN A 251 37.62 7.75 -32.86
C GLN A 251 38.01 7.88 -34.33
N LEU A 252 38.93 8.78 -34.67
CA LEU A 252 39.44 8.94 -36.04
C LEU A 252 40.49 7.87 -36.37
N GLU A 253 41.37 7.57 -35.41
CA GLU A 253 42.39 6.53 -35.57
C GLU A 253 41.79 5.13 -35.75
N GLU A 254 40.69 4.81 -35.06
CA GLU A 254 39.94 3.56 -35.25
C GLU A 254 39.44 3.38 -36.69
N HIS A 255 39.18 4.49 -37.39
CA HIS A 255 38.76 4.50 -38.79
C HIS A 255 39.95 4.63 -39.77
N GLY A 256 41.19 4.52 -39.28
CA GLY A 256 42.42 4.58 -40.09
C GLY A 256 42.84 5.99 -40.50
N ILE A 257 42.27 7.04 -39.89
CA ILE A 257 42.65 8.43 -40.16
C ILE A 257 43.70 8.86 -39.13
N SER A 258 44.93 9.13 -39.58
CA SER A 258 46.01 9.60 -38.71
C SER A 258 45.79 11.05 -38.27
N VAL A 259 45.86 11.29 -36.95
CA VAL A 259 45.67 12.62 -36.36
C VAL A 259 47.03 13.27 -36.11
N TYR A 260 47.39 14.28 -36.92
CA TYR A 260 48.69 14.97 -36.82
C TYR A 260 48.78 15.95 -35.65
N ALA A 261 47.66 16.53 -35.23
CA ALA A 261 47.58 17.43 -34.08
C ALA A 261 46.15 17.56 -33.57
N THR A 262 46.03 17.80 -32.26
CA THR A 262 44.78 18.19 -31.60
C THR A 262 44.95 19.62 -31.10
N ILE A 263 44.21 20.57 -31.71
CA ILE A 263 44.35 21.99 -31.39
C ILE A 263 43.20 22.38 -30.44
N PRO A 264 43.49 22.76 -29.18
CA PRO A 264 42.48 23.21 -28.25
C PRO A 264 41.90 24.56 -28.68
N MET A 265 40.67 24.85 -28.26
CA MET A 265 40.07 26.17 -28.48
C MET A 265 40.77 27.22 -27.61
N SER A 266 41.27 28.31 -28.22
CA SER A 266 41.85 29.43 -27.48
C SER A 266 40.75 30.27 -26.80
N GLU A 267 40.73 30.28 -25.47
CA GLU A 267 39.82 31.15 -24.70
C GLU A 267 40.11 32.64 -24.92
N TRP A 268 41.39 32.99 -25.11
CA TRP A 268 41.83 34.36 -25.31
C TRP A 268 41.26 34.92 -26.61
N LEU A 269 41.32 34.12 -27.68
CA LEU A 269 40.80 34.51 -28.98
C LEU A 269 39.28 34.60 -28.98
N ASP A 270 38.59 33.65 -28.33
CA ASP A 270 37.12 33.65 -28.20
C ASP A 270 36.61 34.91 -27.47
N LYS A 271 37.26 35.29 -26.36
CA LYS A 271 36.92 36.50 -25.58
C LYS A 271 37.09 37.79 -26.39
N ARG A 272 38.10 37.86 -27.27
CA ARG A 272 38.43 39.07 -28.06
C ARG A 272 37.67 39.19 -29.38
N THR A 273 37.40 38.07 -30.05
CA THR A 273 36.62 38.07 -31.29
C THR A 273 35.12 38.21 -31.04
N ARG A 274 34.62 37.88 -29.83
CA ARG A 274 33.22 38.03 -29.40
C ARG A 274 32.20 37.54 -30.46
N LEU A 275 32.52 36.44 -31.15
CA LEU A 275 31.65 35.86 -32.18
C LEU A 275 30.34 35.29 -31.60
N ARG A 276 30.27 35.10 -30.27
CA ARG A 276 29.13 34.50 -29.55
C ARG A 276 28.40 35.45 -28.59
N LYS A 277 28.14 36.71 -28.95
CA LYS A 277 27.02 37.45 -28.32
C LYS A 277 25.71 37.09 -29.02
N LYS A 278 24.94 36.18 -28.41
CA LYS A 278 23.53 35.95 -28.75
C LYS A 278 22.74 37.23 -28.39
N ASN A 279 22.42 38.05 -29.38
CA ASN A 279 21.30 38.97 -29.25
C ASN A 279 20.02 38.11 -29.32
N LEU A 280 19.18 38.18 -28.30
CA LEU A 280 17.93 37.42 -28.17
C LEU A 280 16.92 37.65 -29.32
N PHE A 281 17.15 38.65 -30.18
CA PHE A 281 16.19 39.10 -31.20
C PHE A 281 16.73 39.18 -32.65
N SER A 282 17.92 38.65 -32.96
CA SER A 282 18.41 38.67 -34.35
C SER A 282 19.01 37.34 -34.80
N ASN A 283 18.49 36.79 -35.91
CA ASN A 283 18.89 35.49 -36.46
C ASN A 283 20.08 35.58 -37.44
N GLN A 284 20.84 36.67 -37.44
CA GLN A 284 21.99 36.87 -38.33
C GLN A 284 23.29 37.00 -37.51
N GLN A 285 24.10 35.94 -37.59
CA GLN A 285 25.49 35.96 -37.16
C GLN A 285 26.29 36.72 -38.22
N ARG A 286 26.88 37.86 -37.87
CA ARG A 286 27.85 38.55 -38.73
C ARG A 286 29.24 38.38 -38.10
N HIS A 287 30.09 37.61 -38.76
CA HIS A 287 31.51 37.58 -38.43
C HIS A 287 32.10 38.96 -38.69
N ARG A 288 32.79 39.53 -37.71
CA ARG A 288 33.58 40.76 -37.93
C ARG A 288 34.82 40.39 -38.72
N THR A 289 34.88 40.84 -39.97
CA THR A 289 35.99 40.59 -40.90
C THR A 289 36.98 41.75 -40.97
N LYS A 290 37.00 42.66 -39.98
CA LYS A 290 38.00 43.74 -39.90
C LYS A 290 38.60 43.80 -38.50
N ASN A 291 39.92 43.96 -38.43
CA ASN A 291 40.75 43.96 -37.20
C ASN A 291 40.58 42.68 -36.36
N ILE A 292 40.87 41.52 -36.97
CA ILE A 292 40.90 40.23 -36.26
C ILE A 292 42.27 40.12 -35.58
N PRO A 293 42.33 39.87 -34.25
CA PRO A 293 43.62 39.62 -33.57
C PRO A 293 44.27 38.36 -34.13
N PHE A 294 45.58 38.38 -34.35
CA PHE A 294 46.32 37.28 -34.93
C PHE A 294 47.08 36.51 -33.85
N LEU A 295 46.51 35.37 -33.45
CA LEU A 295 46.92 34.66 -32.24
C LEU A 295 48.42 34.32 -32.18
N ALA A 296 49.00 33.90 -33.31
CA ALA A 296 50.41 33.51 -33.40
C ALA A 296 51.41 34.62 -33.03
N VAL A 297 51.00 35.88 -33.19
CA VAL A 297 51.81 37.07 -32.90
C VAL A 297 51.36 37.74 -31.61
N ASP A 298 50.05 37.87 -31.40
CA ASP A 298 49.49 38.62 -30.27
C ASP A 298 49.55 37.85 -28.93
N ASN A 299 49.46 36.52 -28.96
CA ASN A 299 49.63 35.66 -27.79
C ASN A 299 50.38 34.36 -28.16
N PRO A 300 51.70 34.43 -28.41
CA PRO A 300 52.47 33.27 -28.86
C PRO A 300 52.52 32.11 -27.85
N ALA A 301 52.23 32.37 -26.57
CA ALA A 301 52.24 31.37 -25.50
C ALA A 301 50.86 30.67 -25.30
N ASP A 302 49.87 30.95 -26.15
CA ASP A 302 48.56 30.29 -26.10
C ASP A 302 48.68 28.79 -26.39
N SER A 303 47.87 27.96 -25.71
CA SER A 303 47.87 26.50 -25.88
C SER A 303 47.53 26.08 -27.31
N ALA A 304 46.70 26.84 -28.02
CA ALA A 304 46.40 26.58 -29.43
C ALA A 304 47.62 26.79 -30.32
N VAL A 305 48.46 27.80 -30.03
CA VAL A 305 49.70 28.06 -30.78
C VAL A 305 50.73 26.98 -30.47
N GLU A 306 50.83 26.51 -29.23
CA GLU A 306 51.71 25.41 -28.85
C GLU A 306 51.32 24.10 -29.55
N ALA A 307 50.02 23.80 -29.66
CA ALA A 307 49.54 22.66 -30.44
C ALA A 307 49.90 22.78 -31.94
N VAL A 308 49.93 24.00 -32.49
CA VAL A 308 50.39 24.24 -33.86
C VAL A 308 51.92 24.13 -33.99
N ARG A 309 52.70 24.44 -32.95
CA ARG A 309 54.14 24.11 -32.92
C ARG A 309 54.39 22.62 -32.93
N ALA A 310 53.59 21.85 -32.20
CA ALA A 310 53.60 20.39 -32.26
C ALA A 310 53.24 19.91 -33.66
N LEU A 311 52.19 20.47 -34.28
CA LEU A 311 51.82 20.18 -35.67
C LEU A 311 52.97 20.44 -36.65
N ARG A 312 53.70 21.56 -36.50
CA ARG A 312 54.89 21.87 -37.31
C ARG A 312 55.94 20.77 -37.17
N THR A 313 56.23 20.32 -35.96
CA THR A 313 57.21 19.25 -35.72
C THR A 313 56.76 17.94 -36.38
N SER A 314 55.49 17.56 -36.22
CA SER A 314 54.93 16.37 -36.89
C SER A 314 55.00 16.47 -38.42
N LEU A 315 54.69 17.64 -38.97
CA LEU A 315 54.77 17.91 -40.40
C LEU A 315 56.22 17.92 -40.90
N HIS A 316 57.17 18.42 -40.12
CA HIS A 316 58.58 18.37 -40.49
C HIS A 316 59.02 16.93 -40.76
N PHE A 317 58.71 16.01 -39.86
CA PHE A 317 59.00 14.58 -40.07
C PHE A 317 58.23 13.98 -41.24
N ALA A 318 56.94 14.30 -41.38
CA ALA A 318 56.12 13.79 -42.47
C ALA A 318 56.59 14.28 -43.86
N MET A 319 57.14 15.48 -43.93
CA MET A 319 57.63 16.10 -45.17
C MET A 319 59.11 15.78 -45.47
N MET A 320 59.88 15.24 -44.52
CA MET A 320 61.29 14.85 -44.73
C MET A 320 61.47 13.84 -45.85
N GLU A 321 60.47 13.00 -46.11
CA GLU A 321 60.50 11.96 -47.16
C GLU A 321 59.87 12.42 -48.48
N THR A 322 59.42 13.68 -48.57
CA THR A 322 58.74 14.21 -49.75
C THR A 322 59.64 15.16 -50.55
N GLU A 323 59.55 15.13 -51.89
CA GLU A 323 60.39 15.97 -52.76
C GLU A 323 59.90 17.43 -52.88
N ASN A 324 58.68 17.74 -52.44
CA ASN A 324 58.03 19.04 -52.63
C ASN A 324 57.61 19.68 -51.30
N ASN A 325 57.80 21.00 -51.19
CA ASN A 325 57.49 21.81 -50.01
C ASN A 325 56.10 22.45 -50.06
N ILE A 326 55.16 21.91 -50.86
CA ILE A 326 53.79 22.40 -50.96
C ILE A 326 52.88 21.61 -50.01
N LEU A 327 52.28 22.31 -49.05
CA LEU A 327 51.31 21.76 -48.11
C LEU A 327 49.91 22.34 -48.37
N MET A 328 48.92 21.48 -48.65
CA MET A 328 47.52 21.87 -48.77
C MET A 328 46.76 21.60 -47.47
N ILE A 329 46.08 22.62 -46.92
CA ILE A 329 45.22 22.48 -45.75
C ILE A 329 43.75 22.68 -46.18
N THR A 330 42.92 21.67 -45.92
CA THR A 330 41.48 21.69 -46.22
C THR A 330 40.68 21.21 -45.02
N GLY A 331 39.35 21.38 -45.04
CA GLY A 331 38.45 20.96 -43.97
C GLY A 331 37.25 20.18 -44.50
N ALA A 332 36.72 19.26 -43.70
CA ALA A 332 35.57 18.43 -44.07
C ALA A 332 34.27 19.22 -44.22
N THR A 333 34.13 20.34 -43.50
CA THR A 333 32.94 21.21 -43.52
C THR A 333 33.32 22.69 -43.45
N PRO A 334 32.43 23.62 -43.87
CA PRO A 334 32.60 25.04 -43.60
C PRO A 334 32.77 25.31 -42.10
N ASP A 335 33.54 26.34 -41.75
CA ASP A 335 33.83 26.73 -40.36
C ASP A 335 34.62 25.71 -39.52
N GLY A 336 35.27 24.72 -40.15
CA GLY A 336 36.17 23.76 -39.49
C GLY A 336 37.52 24.32 -39.03
N GLY A 337 37.67 25.65 -38.90
CA GLY A 337 38.92 26.27 -38.42
C GLY A 337 40.11 26.26 -39.40
N LYS A 338 39.92 25.82 -40.65
CA LYS A 338 40.99 25.66 -41.66
C LYS A 338 41.91 26.88 -41.81
N THR A 339 41.34 28.08 -41.93
CA THR A 339 42.09 29.34 -42.12
C THR A 339 42.87 29.73 -40.86
N PHE A 340 42.34 29.42 -39.67
CA PHE A 340 43.05 29.66 -38.41
C PHE A 340 44.28 28.77 -38.28
N VAL A 341 44.13 27.47 -38.55
CA VAL A 341 45.24 26.50 -38.50
C VAL A 341 46.31 26.85 -39.54
N SER A 342 45.92 27.11 -40.79
CA SER A 342 46.86 27.39 -41.86
C SER A 342 47.62 28.71 -41.67
N SER A 343 46.94 29.79 -41.27
CA SER A 343 47.59 31.08 -41.02
C SER A 343 48.52 31.05 -39.80
N THR A 344 48.10 30.38 -38.72
CA THR A 344 48.91 30.24 -37.50
C THR A 344 50.13 29.36 -37.77
N LEU A 345 49.98 28.26 -38.51
CA LEU A 345 51.09 27.41 -38.91
C LEU A 345 52.09 28.17 -39.77
N ALA A 346 51.63 28.95 -40.75
CA ALA A 346 52.51 29.77 -41.58
C ALA A 346 53.34 30.75 -40.75
N ALA A 347 52.73 31.43 -39.76
CA ALA A 347 53.46 32.32 -38.86
C ALA A 347 54.45 31.57 -37.95
N VAL A 348 54.07 30.40 -37.41
CA VAL A 348 54.94 29.57 -36.57
C VAL A 348 56.13 28.99 -37.34
N ILE A 349 55.97 28.69 -38.62
CA ILE A 349 57.07 28.28 -39.50
C ILE A 349 57.96 29.48 -39.84
N ALA A 350 57.37 30.63 -40.19
CA ALA A 350 58.12 31.84 -40.50
C ALA A 350 58.96 32.36 -39.31
N GLN A 351 58.47 32.18 -38.07
CA GLN A 351 59.21 32.48 -36.84
C GLN A 351 60.48 31.62 -36.64
N SER A 352 60.65 30.54 -37.41
CA SER A 352 61.85 29.69 -37.40
C SER A 352 62.78 29.98 -38.59
N ASP A 353 62.80 31.23 -39.05
CA ASP A 353 63.65 31.74 -40.13
C ASP A 353 63.47 31.04 -41.49
N GLN A 354 62.29 30.44 -41.72
CA GLN A 354 61.93 29.84 -42.99
C GLN A 354 61.12 30.80 -43.87
N LYS A 355 61.39 30.78 -45.18
CA LYS A 355 60.60 31.51 -46.18
C LYS A 355 59.31 30.76 -46.45
N VAL A 356 58.17 31.34 -46.06
CA VAL A 356 56.84 30.74 -46.22
C VAL A 356 56.00 31.60 -47.14
N LEU A 357 55.40 30.97 -48.15
CA LEU A 357 54.37 31.59 -48.99
C LEU A 357 53.00 31.04 -48.58
N PHE A 358 52.11 31.92 -48.11
CA PHE A 358 50.73 31.57 -47.80
C PHE A 358 49.83 31.98 -48.97
N ILE A 359 49.12 31.01 -49.56
CA ILE A 359 48.19 31.24 -50.67
C ILE A 359 46.77 30.93 -50.21
N ASP A 360 45.87 31.91 -50.28
CA ASP A 360 44.45 31.68 -50.04
C ASP A 360 43.75 31.20 -51.32
N ALA A 361 43.61 29.88 -51.42
CA ALA A 361 42.91 29.24 -52.53
C ALA A 361 41.37 29.22 -52.38
N ASP A 362 40.80 29.79 -51.31
CA ASP A 362 39.35 29.93 -51.15
C ASP A 362 38.84 31.17 -51.90
N LEU A 363 38.73 31.07 -53.23
CA LEU A 363 38.27 32.16 -54.09
C LEU A 363 36.82 32.61 -53.86
N ARG A 364 36.05 31.90 -53.00
CA ARG A 364 34.62 32.20 -52.77
C ARG A 364 34.39 32.93 -51.44
N ARG A 365 34.96 32.43 -50.35
CA ARG A 365 34.74 32.96 -48.99
C ARG A 365 36.06 33.21 -48.26
N GLY A 366 37.17 33.29 -48.98
CA GLY A 366 38.49 33.64 -48.46
C GLY A 366 38.48 34.99 -47.74
N TYR A 367 39.11 35.02 -46.58
CA TYR A 367 39.21 36.22 -45.74
C TYR A 367 40.61 36.40 -45.15
N SER A 368 41.61 35.68 -45.66
CA SER A 368 43.00 35.81 -45.20
C SER A 368 43.54 37.24 -45.34
N HIS A 369 43.19 37.95 -46.41
CA HIS A 369 43.58 39.35 -46.62
C HIS A 369 43.12 40.26 -45.48
N ASN A 370 41.94 39.99 -44.91
CA ASN A 370 41.42 40.72 -43.76
C ASN A 370 42.15 40.37 -42.46
N LEU A 371 42.60 39.12 -42.34
CA LEU A 371 43.35 38.65 -41.18
C LEU A 371 44.77 39.23 -41.17
N PHE A 372 45.44 39.26 -42.33
CA PHE A 372 46.77 39.87 -42.47
C PHE A 372 46.74 41.38 -42.72
N THR A 373 45.56 41.99 -42.81
CA THR A 373 45.38 43.43 -43.11
C THR A 373 46.11 43.89 -44.37
N VAL A 374 46.04 43.10 -45.44
CA VAL A 374 46.65 43.38 -46.76
C VAL A 374 45.58 43.71 -47.81
N SER A 375 45.99 44.39 -48.89
CA SER A 375 45.11 44.67 -50.03
C SER A 375 44.72 43.36 -50.73
N ASN A 376 43.50 43.32 -51.28
CA ASN A 376 42.98 42.20 -52.06
C ASN A 376 42.59 42.64 -53.50
N GLU A 377 43.22 43.71 -54.00
CA GLU A 377 43.01 44.20 -55.37
C GLU A 377 43.75 43.37 -56.43
N HIS A 378 44.91 42.80 -56.07
CA HIS A 378 45.72 41.93 -56.89
C HIS A 378 45.94 40.61 -56.14
N GLY A 379 45.27 39.54 -56.55
CA GLY A 379 45.34 38.26 -55.85
C GLY A 379 45.40 37.05 -56.79
N LEU A 380 45.15 35.87 -56.23
CA LEU A 380 45.20 34.61 -56.96
C LEU A 380 44.20 34.58 -58.13
N SER A 381 43.03 35.18 -57.97
CA SER A 381 42.02 35.30 -59.03
C SER A 381 42.53 36.05 -60.26
N GLU A 382 43.21 37.19 -60.05
CA GLU A 382 43.73 38.04 -61.11
C GLU A 382 44.93 37.39 -61.81
N TYR A 383 45.81 36.74 -61.05
CA TYR A 383 46.94 35.98 -61.60
C TYR A 383 46.48 34.81 -62.46
N LEU A 384 45.55 33.98 -61.97
CA LEU A 384 45.01 32.85 -62.74
C LEU A 384 44.22 33.29 -63.98
N ALA A 385 43.66 34.51 -63.97
CA ALA A 385 43.00 35.11 -65.12
C ALA A 385 43.98 35.77 -66.12
N GLY A 386 45.29 35.78 -65.84
CA GLY A 386 46.31 36.40 -66.67
C GLY A 386 46.30 37.94 -66.68
N LYS A 387 45.71 38.58 -65.66
CA LYS A 387 45.60 40.05 -65.56
C LYS A 387 46.77 40.71 -64.85
N ASP A 388 47.39 40.01 -63.91
CA ASP A 388 48.54 40.49 -63.14
C ASP A 388 49.69 39.47 -63.19
N GLU A 389 50.93 39.95 -63.10
CA GLU A 389 52.15 39.14 -63.09
C GLU A 389 52.43 38.52 -61.71
N LEU A 390 53.17 37.41 -61.67
CA LEU A 390 53.47 36.67 -60.43
C LEU A 390 54.11 37.54 -59.34
N ASN A 391 55.05 38.41 -59.72
CA ASN A 391 55.74 39.31 -58.79
C ASN A 391 54.84 40.40 -58.20
N LYS A 392 53.64 40.60 -58.76
CA LYS A 392 52.70 41.62 -58.32
C LYS A 392 51.66 41.08 -57.33
N VAL A 393 51.54 39.75 -57.21
CA VAL A 393 50.56 39.06 -56.35
C VAL A 393 51.21 38.31 -55.17
N ILE A 394 52.54 38.27 -55.08
CA ILE A 394 53.32 37.62 -54.00
C ILE A 394 53.96 38.67 -53.08
#